data_AF-A0AAW9H4F8-F1
#
_entry.id   AF-A0AAW9H4F8-F1
#
_cell.length_a   1.000
_cell.length_b   1.000
_cell.length_c   1.000
_cell.angle_alpha   90.00
_cell.angle_beta   90.00
_cell.angle_gamma   90.00
#
_symmetry.space_group_name_H-M   'P 1'
#
loop_
_entity.id
_entity.type
_entity.pdbx_description
1 polymer ?
#
loop_
_entity_poly.entity_id
_entity_poly.type
_entity_poly.pdbx_seq_one_letter_code
_entity_poly.pdbx_strand_id
1 'polypeptide(L)'
;MIASDRVKMAALLASVMQPRTRRALIASLPLDVAGRIEAEAAVVRKRRWDIGSLVATICGGQARQAPDRRGEMDLDRLVTLSRTLDSGSYSRLVVALGMDASDFLFSLIDARFAERVRRDMRECPTLAPAVREAVVAAAHHRLAEGAPQ
;
A
#
# COMPACT_ATOMS: atom_id res chain seq x y z
N MET A 1 -16.28 3.41 2.55
CA MET A 1 -14.88 3.07 2.89
C MET A 1 -13.84 3.85 2.09
N ILE A 2 -14.13 4.26 0.85
CA ILE A 2 -13.22 5.00 -0.07
C ILE A 2 -12.64 6.31 0.51
N ALA A 3 -13.36 6.98 1.42
CA ALA A 3 -12.92 8.25 1.99
C ALA A 3 -11.71 8.11 2.95
N SER A 4 -11.54 6.97 3.61
CA SER A 4 -10.45 6.76 4.58
C SER A 4 -9.11 6.59 3.86
N ASP A 5 -9.09 5.76 2.82
CA ASP A 5 -7.90 5.44 2.05
C ASP A 5 -7.39 6.71 1.32
N ARG A 6 -8.29 7.53 0.77
CA ARG A 6 -7.94 8.80 0.14
C ARG A 6 -7.30 9.80 1.12
N VAL A 7 -7.75 9.84 2.37
CA VAL A 7 -7.13 10.69 3.41
C VAL A 7 -5.72 10.21 3.73
N LYS A 8 -5.49 8.90 3.84
CA LYS A 8 -4.16 8.32 4.10
C LYS A 8 -3.20 8.54 2.93
N MET A 9 -3.68 8.40 1.71
CA MET A 9 -2.91 8.68 0.50
C MET A 9 -2.55 10.17 0.40
N ALA A 10 -3.51 11.07 0.67
CA ALA A 10 -3.26 12.50 0.74
C ALA A 10 -2.28 12.87 1.86
N ALA A 11 -2.35 12.18 3.00
CA ALA A 11 -1.41 12.35 4.11
C ALA A 11 0.01 11.91 3.76
N LEU A 12 0.16 10.80 3.04
CA LEU A 12 1.45 10.33 2.51
C LEU A 12 2.04 11.33 1.50
N LEU A 13 1.21 11.88 0.62
CA LEU A 13 1.62 12.95 -0.31
C LEU A 13 2.06 14.20 0.47
N ALA A 14 1.22 14.64 1.43
CA ALA A 14 1.48 15.82 2.25
C ALA A 14 2.75 15.68 3.12
N SER A 15 3.14 14.48 3.54
CA SER A 15 4.34 14.28 4.36
C SER A 15 5.64 14.56 3.59
N VAL A 16 5.66 14.37 2.27
CA VAL A 16 6.86 14.61 1.43
C VAL A 16 6.84 15.93 0.67
N MET A 17 5.71 16.64 0.69
CA MET A 17 5.59 17.95 0.05
C MET A 17 6.47 19.01 0.73
N GLN A 18 6.96 19.97 -0.05
CA GLN A 18 7.63 21.14 0.48
C GLN A 18 6.71 21.90 1.45
N PRO A 19 7.24 22.47 2.56
CA PRO A 19 6.41 23.09 3.61
C PRO A 19 5.48 24.21 3.12
N ARG A 20 5.87 24.93 2.07
CA ARG A 20 5.04 25.99 1.46
C ARG A 20 3.86 25.40 0.70
N THR A 21 4.11 24.43 -0.18
CA THR A 21 3.07 23.74 -0.95
C THR A 21 2.11 22.98 -0.05
N ARG A 22 2.63 22.32 1.00
CA ARG A 22 1.79 21.65 2.00
C ARG A 22 0.85 22.65 2.70
N ARG A 23 1.37 23.78 3.17
CA ARG A 23 0.55 24.82 3.82
C ARG A 23 -0.53 25.37 2.89
N ALA A 24 -0.20 25.63 1.63
CA ALA A 24 -1.16 26.08 0.63
C ALA A 24 -2.26 25.04 0.37
N LEU A 25 -1.90 23.75 0.25
CA LEU A 25 -2.86 22.66 0.08
C LEU A 25 -3.79 22.55 1.30
N ILE A 26 -3.23 22.47 2.52
CA ILE A 26 -4.03 22.35 3.75
C ILE A 26 -4.99 23.54 3.92
N ALA A 27 -4.54 24.76 3.62
CA ALA A 27 -5.38 25.95 3.69
C ALA A 27 -6.51 25.98 2.64
N SER A 28 -6.39 25.22 1.55
CA SER A 28 -7.41 25.13 0.50
C SER A 28 -8.53 24.13 0.79
N LEU A 29 -8.41 23.34 1.86
CA LEU A 29 -9.33 22.27 2.20
C LEU A 29 -10.29 22.66 3.33
N PRO A 30 -11.46 22.01 3.44
CA PRO A 30 -12.31 22.09 4.62
C PRO A 30 -11.55 21.73 5.90
N LEU A 31 -11.80 22.46 7.00
CA LEU A 31 -11.09 22.34 8.28
C LEU A 31 -11.05 20.92 8.84
N ASP A 32 -12.14 20.17 8.71
CA ASP A 32 -12.27 18.79 9.16
C ASP A 32 -11.39 17.84 8.34
N VAL A 33 -11.33 18.02 7.02
CA VAL A 33 -10.49 17.24 6.11
C VAL A 33 -9.01 17.58 6.31
N ALA A 34 -8.69 18.87 6.41
CA ALA A 34 -7.36 19.38 6.70
C ALA A 34 -6.79 18.78 7.99
N GLY A 35 -7.54 18.84 9.08
CA GLY A 35 -7.12 18.29 10.38
C GLY A 35 -6.88 16.77 10.31
N ARG A 36 -7.72 16.03 9.58
CA ARG A 36 -7.53 14.58 9.40
C ARG A 36 -6.29 14.24 8.59
N ILE A 37 -6.02 14.98 7.51
CA ILE A 37 -4.80 14.79 6.70
C ILE A 37 -3.55 15.10 7.51
N GLU A 38 -3.55 16.18 8.30
CA GLU A 38 -2.38 16.53 9.13
C GLU A 38 -2.11 15.50 10.22
N ALA A 39 -3.15 14.98 10.87
CA ALA A 39 -3.04 13.92 11.86
C ALA A 39 -2.43 12.64 11.26
N GLU A 40 -2.95 12.18 10.13
CA GLU A 40 -2.41 11.02 9.42
C GLU A 40 -0.98 11.28 8.90
N ALA A 41 -0.67 12.50 8.42
CA ALA A 41 0.66 12.85 7.94
C ALA A 41 1.70 12.85 9.07
N ALA A 42 1.29 13.11 10.32
CA ALA A 42 2.14 12.94 11.49
C ALA A 42 2.41 11.45 11.78
N VAL A 43 1.41 10.58 11.61
CA VAL A 43 1.58 9.12 11.74
C VAL A 43 2.55 8.59 10.69
N VAL A 44 2.37 8.98 9.42
CA VAL A 44 3.26 8.61 8.30
C VAL A 44 4.72 8.96 8.60
N ARG A 45 4.98 10.20 9.04
CA ARG A 45 6.33 10.66 9.42
C ARG A 45 6.89 9.89 10.62
N LYS A 46 6.07 9.66 11.66
CA LYS A 46 6.49 8.90 12.84
C LYS A 46 6.89 7.46 12.48
N ARG A 47 6.19 6.86 11.51
CA ARG A 47 6.44 5.52 10.99
C ARG A 47 7.54 5.48 9.92
N ARG A 48 8.08 6.64 9.51
CA ARG A 48 9.06 6.79 8.41
C ARG A 48 8.56 6.22 7.08
N TRP A 49 7.26 6.32 6.84
CA TRP A 49 6.65 5.94 5.56
C TRP A 49 6.79 7.03 4.49
N ASP A 50 7.28 8.22 4.85
CA ASP A 50 7.47 9.38 3.98
C ASP A 50 8.73 9.29 3.10
N ILE A 51 9.14 8.08 2.70
CA ILE A 51 10.28 7.89 1.81
C ILE A 51 9.86 8.31 0.39
N GLY A 52 10.58 9.26 -0.21
CA GLY A 52 10.20 9.84 -1.51
C GLY A 52 10.00 8.82 -2.64
N SER A 53 10.74 7.71 -2.65
CA SER A 53 10.55 6.61 -3.60
C SER A 53 9.22 5.88 -3.39
N LEU A 54 8.83 5.64 -2.13
CA LEU A 54 7.54 5.05 -1.79
C LEU A 54 6.41 5.99 -2.24
N VAL A 55 6.51 7.28 -1.95
CA VAL A 55 5.46 8.23 -2.32
C VAL A 55 5.36 8.43 -3.84
N ALA A 56 6.48 8.40 -4.57
CA ALA A 56 6.48 8.48 -6.02
C ALA A 56 5.77 7.26 -6.66
N THR A 57 5.99 6.06 -6.14
CA THR A 57 5.29 4.85 -6.60
C THR A 57 3.81 4.87 -6.25
N ILE A 58 3.47 5.34 -5.06
CA ILE A 58 2.10 5.28 -4.52
C ILE A 58 1.21 6.40 -5.05
N CYS A 59 1.72 7.62 -5.14
CA CYS A 59 0.95 8.80 -5.54
C CYS A 59 1.19 9.22 -6.99
N GLY A 60 2.26 8.73 -7.61
CA GLY A 60 2.72 9.19 -8.92
C GLY A 60 2.14 8.44 -10.11
N GLY A 61 1.50 7.28 -9.96
CA GLY A 61 0.73 6.54 -10.98
C GLY A 61 1.38 6.24 -12.35
N GLN A 62 2.56 6.80 -12.67
CA GLN A 62 3.05 7.01 -14.04
C GLN A 62 4.58 7.26 -14.09
N ALA A 63 5.36 6.92 -13.05
CA ALA A 63 6.82 6.96 -13.18
C ALA A 63 7.35 5.65 -13.77
N ARG A 64 7.07 5.46 -15.07
CA ARG A 64 7.59 4.42 -15.96
C ARG A 64 7.18 2.99 -15.58
N GLN A 65 6.28 2.46 -16.39
CA GLN A 65 6.43 1.08 -16.85
C GLN A 65 7.89 0.90 -17.31
N ALA A 66 8.75 0.39 -16.43
CA ALA A 66 9.91 -0.34 -16.88
C ALA A 66 9.33 -1.62 -17.51
N PRO A 67 9.45 -1.83 -18.82
CA PRO A 67 9.21 -3.16 -19.36
C PRO A 67 10.25 -4.08 -18.67
N ASP A 68 9.82 -5.23 -18.17
CA ASP A 68 10.66 -6.30 -17.59
C ASP A 68 11.02 -6.30 -16.09
N ARG A 69 10.14 -5.84 -15.19
CA ARG A 69 10.16 -6.37 -13.81
C ARG A 69 9.01 -7.34 -13.55
N ARG A 70 9.20 -8.59 -14.00
CA ARG A 70 8.41 -9.75 -13.56
C ARG A 70 8.51 -9.86 -12.03
N GLY A 71 7.59 -9.24 -11.29
CA GLY A 71 7.57 -9.27 -9.82
C GLY A 71 7.05 -8.00 -9.14
N GLU A 72 6.88 -6.88 -9.83
CA GLU A 72 6.36 -5.66 -9.22
C GLU A 72 4.82 -5.66 -9.22
N MET A 73 4.23 -5.65 -8.01
CA MET A 73 2.80 -5.45 -7.77
C MET A 73 2.59 -4.03 -7.26
N ASP A 74 1.73 -3.26 -7.94
CA ASP A 74 1.37 -1.93 -7.46
C ASP A 74 0.47 -1.99 -6.21
N LEU A 75 0.42 -0.88 -5.47
CA LEU A 75 -0.30 -0.81 -4.20
C LEU A 75 -1.82 -0.97 -4.38
N ASP A 76 -2.39 -0.44 -5.47
CA ASP A 76 -3.82 -0.52 -5.74
C ASP A 76 -4.26 -1.96 -6.01
N ARG A 77 -3.43 -2.74 -6.73
CA ARG A 77 -3.60 -4.18 -6.94
C ARG A 77 -3.48 -4.95 -5.63
N LEU A 78 -2.54 -4.60 -4.76
CA LEU A 78 -2.43 -5.21 -3.43
C LEU A 78 -3.67 -4.93 -2.57
N VAL A 79 -4.13 -3.68 -2.50
CA VAL A 79 -5.37 -3.33 -1.79
C VAL A 79 -6.59 -4.02 -2.41
N THR A 80 -6.60 -4.23 -3.73
CA THR A 80 -7.67 -4.99 -4.40
C THR A 80 -7.63 -6.46 -3.99
N LEU A 81 -6.45 -7.08 -4.04
CA LEU A 81 -6.25 -8.47 -3.64
C LEU A 81 -6.58 -8.73 -2.17
N SER A 82 -6.40 -7.74 -1.29
CA SER A 82 -6.75 -7.86 0.13
C SER A 82 -8.25 -8.03 0.36
N ARG A 83 -9.08 -7.72 -0.64
CA ARG A 83 -10.54 -7.87 -0.59
C ARG A 83 -11.00 -9.22 -1.14
N THR A 84 -10.16 -9.90 -1.91
CA THR A 84 -10.51 -11.14 -2.62
C THR A 84 -9.79 -12.37 -2.06
N LEU A 85 -8.61 -12.18 -1.45
CA LEU A 85 -7.81 -13.26 -0.88
C LEU A 85 -8.09 -13.41 0.61
N ASP A 86 -7.98 -14.65 1.11
CA ASP A 86 -7.89 -14.91 2.55
C ASP A 86 -6.55 -14.42 3.13
N SER A 87 -6.48 -14.27 4.46
CA SER A 87 -5.29 -13.69 5.11
C SER A 87 -4.03 -14.54 4.95
N GLY A 88 -4.16 -15.87 4.81
CA GLY A 88 -3.03 -16.79 4.63
C GLY A 88 -2.47 -16.74 3.21
N SER A 89 -3.33 -16.64 2.20
CA SER A 89 -2.89 -16.42 0.81
C SER A 89 -2.27 -15.04 0.63
N TYR A 90 -2.87 -14.02 1.24
CA TYR A 90 -2.37 -12.65 1.18
C TYR A 90 -1.04 -12.48 1.93
N SER A 91 -0.86 -13.10 3.10
CA SER A 91 0.39 -13.04 3.85
C SER A 91 1.55 -13.66 3.07
N ARG A 92 1.34 -14.81 2.41
CA ARG A 92 2.35 -15.42 1.52
C ARG A 92 2.73 -14.51 0.36
N LEU A 93 1.76 -13.81 -0.23
CA LEU A 93 2.01 -12.83 -1.28
C LEU A 93 2.89 -11.68 -0.78
N VAL A 94 2.53 -11.09 0.35
CA VAL A 94 3.28 -9.97 0.96
C VAL A 94 4.70 -10.41 1.34
N VAL A 95 4.87 -11.61 1.90
CA VAL A 95 6.19 -12.21 2.17
C VAL A 95 6.97 -12.48 0.88
N ALA A 96 6.32 -12.99 -0.17
CA ALA A 96 6.96 -13.24 -1.46
C ALA A 96 7.50 -11.94 -2.09
N LEU A 97 6.79 -10.84 -1.91
CA LEU A 97 7.19 -9.49 -2.33
C LEU A 97 8.25 -8.85 -1.42
N GLY A 98 8.62 -9.50 -0.30
CA GLY A 98 9.64 -9.01 0.62
C GLY A 98 9.20 -7.80 1.45
N MET A 99 7.90 -7.64 1.67
CA MET A 99 7.32 -6.54 2.44
C MET A 99 7.38 -6.81 3.95
N ASP A 100 7.46 -5.74 4.74
CA ASP A 100 7.48 -5.78 6.19
C ASP A 100 6.07 -5.54 6.78
N ALA A 101 5.77 -6.13 7.94
CA ALA A 101 4.49 -5.98 8.65
C ALA A 101 4.18 -4.52 9.05
N SER A 102 5.20 -3.67 9.08
CA SER A 102 5.11 -2.23 9.34
C SER A 102 4.90 -1.40 8.08
N ASP A 103 4.85 -1.97 6.89
CA ASP A 103 4.69 -1.22 5.65
C ASP A 103 3.36 -0.48 5.55
N PHE A 104 3.37 0.66 4.83
CA PHE A 104 2.22 1.54 4.65
C PHE A 104 0.98 0.83 4.07
N LEU A 105 1.16 -0.22 3.27
CA LEU A 105 0.08 -1.06 2.73
C LEU A 105 -0.91 -1.49 3.82
N PHE A 106 -0.41 -1.87 4.99
CA PHE A 106 -1.25 -2.33 6.09
C PHE A 106 -2.11 -1.24 6.72
N SER A 107 -1.81 0.02 6.45
CA SER A 107 -2.67 1.14 6.81
C SER A 107 -3.84 1.32 5.83
N LEU A 108 -3.76 0.78 4.61
CA LEU A 108 -4.75 0.96 3.55
C LEU A 108 -5.79 -0.15 3.47
N ILE A 109 -5.56 -1.27 4.16
CA ILE A 109 -6.49 -2.41 4.19
C ILE A 109 -7.26 -2.43 5.51
N ASP A 110 -8.33 -3.25 5.57
CA ASP A 110 -9.13 -3.38 6.79
C ASP A 110 -8.26 -3.74 8.00
N ALA A 111 -8.47 -3.06 9.13
CA ALA A 111 -7.60 -3.18 10.30
C ALA A 111 -7.59 -4.60 10.90
N ARG A 112 -8.75 -5.28 10.91
CA ARG A 112 -8.83 -6.66 11.41
C ARG A 112 -8.17 -7.63 10.44
N PHE A 113 -8.33 -7.42 9.13
CA PHE A 113 -7.63 -8.20 8.11
C PHE A 113 -6.11 -7.99 8.19
N ALA A 114 -5.65 -6.74 8.29
CA ALA A 114 -4.24 -6.40 8.47
C ALA A 114 -3.62 -7.14 9.66
N GLU A 115 -4.31 -7.16 10.80
CA GLU A 115 -3.79 -7.85 11.99
C GLU A 115 -3.67 -9.38 11.79
N ARG A 116 -4.65 -9.99 11.13
CA ARG A 116 -4.56 -11.41 10.76
C ARG A 116 -3.39 -11.66 9.82
N VAL A 117 -3.23 -10.85 8.78
CA VAL A 117 -2.10 -10.98 7.85
C VAL A 117 -0.77 -10.84 8.59
N ARG A 118 -0.60 -9.87 9.48
CA ARG A 118 0.64 -9.70 10.26
C ARG A 118 0.93 -10.88 11.18
N ARG A 119 -0.10 -11.52 11.76
CA ARG A 119 0.08 -12.77 12.50
C ARG A 119 0.53 -13.89 11.56
N ASP A 120 -0.18 -14.07 10.46
CA ASP A 120 0.08 -15.15 9.50
C ASP A 120 1.48 -14.97 8.84
N MET A 121 1.97 -13.74 8.68
CA MET A 121 3.34 -13.43 8.22
C MET A 121 4.41 -13.91 9.20
N ARG A 122 4.18 -13.79 10.52
CA ARG A 122 5.13 -14.24 11.55
C ARG A 122 5.26 -15.76 11.58
N GLU A 123 4.20 -16.45 11.18
CA GLU A 123 4.14 -17.91 11.10
C GLU A 123 4.56 -18.42 9.70
N CYS A 124 4.77 -17.52 8.73
CA CYS A 124 5.10 -17.89 7.36
C CYS A 124 6.59 -18.25 7.25
N PRO A 125 6.94 -19.47 6.79
CA PRO A 125 8.33 -19.83 6.58
C PRO A 125 8.94 -19.06 5.41
N THR A 126 10.26 -18.93 5.40
CA THR A 126 10.99 -18.37 4.27
C THR A 126 10.64 -19.13 3.00
N LEU A 127 10.11 -18.42 1.99
CA LEU A 127 9.70 -19.01 0.73
C LEU A 127 10.91 -19.22 -0.18
N ALA A 128 11.04 -20.42 -0.75
CA ALA A 128 12.02 -20.70 -1.80
C ALA A 128 11.76 -19.80 -3.03
N PRO A 129 12.80 -19.40 -3.80
CA PRO A 129 12.64 -18.48 -4.94
C PRO A 129 11.54 -18.89 -5.92
N ALA A 130 11.50 -20.17 -6.33
CA ALA A 130 10.47 -20.68 -7.23
C ALA A 130 9.05 -20.57 -6.66
N VAL A 131 8.89 -20.72 -5.34
CA VAL A 131 7.60 -20.56 -4.66
C VAL A 131 7.19 -19.10 -4.61
N ARG A 132 8.15 -18.18 -4.38
CA ARG A 132 7.88 -16.73 -4.43
C ARG A 132 7.36 -16.32 -5.80
N GLU A 133 8.02 -16.76 -6.86
CA GLU A 133 7.61 -16.48 -8.24
C GLU A 133 6.22 -17.04 -8.54
N ALA A 134 5.95 -18.29 -8.14
CA ALA A 134 4.64 -18.92 -8.32
C ALA A 134 3.51 -18.18 -7.59
N VAL A 135 3.76 -17.74 -6.35
CA VAL A 135 2.78 -16.97 -5.56
C VAL A 135 2.48 -15.63 -6.23
N VAL A 136 3.50 -14.91 -6.71
CA VAL A 136 3.32 -13.64 -7.41
C VAL A 136 2.59 -13.84 -8.75
N ALA A 137 2.94 -14.87 -9.51
CA ALA A 137 2.26 -15.21 -10.76
C ALA A 137 0.78 -15.57 -10.54
N ALA A 138 0.46 -16.35 -9.50
CA ALA A 138 -0.92 -16.69 -9.14
C ALA A 138 -1.73 -15.45 -8.75
N ALA A 139 -1.12 -14.51 -8.03
CA ALA A 139 -1.78 -13.24 -7.68
C ALA A 139 -2.06 -12.38 -8.92
N HIS A 140 -1.16 -12.34 -9.91
CA HIS A 140 -1.42 -11.68 -11.19
C HIS A 140 -2.56 -12.35 -11.97
N HIS A 141 -2.61 -13.68 -12.03
CA HIS A 141 -3.70 -14.42 -12.66
C HIS A 141 -5.05 -14.07 -12.02
N ARG A 142 -5.08 -13.98 -10.69
CA ARG A 142 -6.29 -13.65 -9.94
C ARG A 142 -6.83 -12.26 -10.26
N LEU A 143 -5.94 -11.28 -10.49
CA LEU A 143 -6.32 -9.94 -10.91
C LEU A 143 -6.88 -9.92 -12.34
N ALA A 144 -6.36 -10.76 -13.24
CA ALA A 144 -6.84 -10.88 -14.62
C ALA A 144 -8.24 -11.54 -14.69
N GLU A 145 -8.53 -12.53 -13.84
CA GLU A 145 -9.85 -13.16 -13.75
C GLU A 145 -10.95 -12.26 -13.17
N GLY A 146 -10.56 -11.28 -12.34
CA GLY A 146 -11.49 -10.38 -11.64
C GLY A 146 -11.86 -9.11 -12.40
N ALA A 147 -11.27 -8.85 -13.56
CA ALA A 147 -11.62 -7.70 -14.40
C ALA A 147 -12.88 -8.01 -15.23
N PRO A 148 -13.98 -7.27 -15.09
CA PRO A 148 -15.07 -7.37 -16.05
C PRO A 148 -14.54 -6.92 -17.43
N GLN A 149 -14.82 -7.72 -18.46
CA GLN A 149 -14.67 -7.32 -19.86
C GLN A 149 -15.60 -6.15 -20.19
#